data_AF-M1ZUN7-F1
#
_entry.id   AF-M1ZUN7-F1
#
_cell.length_a   1.000
_cell.length_b   1.000
_cell.length_c   1.000
_cell.angle_alpha   90.00
_cell.angle_beta   90.00
_cell.angle_gamma   90.00
#
_symmetry.space_group_name_H-M   'P 1'
#
loop_
_entity.id
_entity.type
_entity.pdbx_description
1 polymer ?
#
loop_
_entity_poly.entity_id
_entity_poly.type
_entity_poly.pdbx_seq_one_letter_code
_entity_poly.pdbx_strand_id
1 'polypeptide(L)'
;MCPLSILSKLFIFNDEELPPEHRAQRILNKSRIPLIASYILNNTQDYVFSSVTASIDGEFEFSPLDKSFDRNIGNLKVSMDSRLLINDGQHRRAAIEEALKVAPELGEETISVVLFIDEGLKRSQQIFADLNKHAVNVSKSIGILYDSRDPVAMITKSLLEENKYLKRFTDKENPSLSKFSSKLFTLSSINETTKN
;
A
#
# COMPACT_ATOMS: atom_id res chain seq x y z
N MET A 1 -15.22 -6.86 -2.71
CA MET A 1 -14.54 -5.57 -2.90
C MET A 1 -15.32 -4.49 -2.18
N CYS A 2 -14.67 -3.47 -1.63
CA CYS A 2 -15.27 -2.38 -0.84
C CYS A 2 -15.21 -1.06 -1.63
N PRO A 3 -16.33 -0.34 -1.83
CA PRO A 3 -16.31 0.98 -2.46
C PRO A 3 -15.44 1.99 -1.71
N LEU A 4 -14.73 2.87 -2.44
CA LEU A 4 -13.84 3.87 -1.83
C LEU A 4 -14.60 4.87 -0.96
N SER A 5 -15.82 5.20 -1.35
CA SER A 5 -16.74 6.04 -0.56
C SER A 5 -17.12 5.41 0.79
N ILE A 6 -17.20 4.08 0.85
CA ILE A 6 -17.46 3.32 2.07
C ILE A 6 -16.18 3.17 2.89
N LEU A 7 -15.05 2.86 2.25
CA LEU A 7 -13.75 2.76 2.92
C LEU A 7 -13.42 4.03 3.70
N SER A 8 -13.58 5.20 3.07
CA SER A 8 -13.29 6.50 3.70
C SER A 8 -14.20 6.80 4.89
N LYS A 9 -15.43 6.30 4.92
CA LYS A 9 -16.40 6.60 5.99
C LYS A 9 -16.38 5.62 7.15
N LEU A 10 -16.31 4.31 6.87
CA LEU A 10 -16.52 3.28 7.88
C LEU A 10 -15.22 2.82 8.56
N PHE A 11 -14.08 2.96 7.89
CA PHE A 11 -12.80 2.49 8.42
C PHE A 11 -12.11 3.62 9.16
N ILE A 12 -11.96 3.41 10.47
CA ILE A 12 -11.44 4.39 11.41
C ILE A 12 -10.01 4.03 11.75
N PHE A 13 -9.19 5.05 11.93
CA PHE A 13 -7.94 4.97 12.66
C PHE A 13 -7.95 6.15 13.62
N ASN A 14 -8.00 5.90 14.93
CA ASN A 14 -7.96 7.02 15.88
C ASN A 14 -7.30 6.62 17.21
N ASP A 15 -5.98 6.53 17.16
CA ASP A 15 -5.12 6.29 18.32
C ASP A 15 -4.04 7.40 18.47
N GLU A 16 -4.16 8.54 17.76
CA GLU A 16 -3.13 9.59 17.77
C GLU A 16 -2.86 10.12 19.20
N GLU A 17 -3.88 10.18 20.04
CA GLU A 17 -3.82 10.67 21.43
C GLU A 17 -3.37 9.61 22.46
N LEU A 18 -3.35 8.32 22.10
CA LEU A 18 -2.94 7.25 23.00
C LEU A 18 -1.41 7.09 23.02
N PRO A 19 -0.78 6.66 24.13
CA PRO A 19 0.62 6.25 24.15
C PRO A 19 0.89 5.07 23.19
N PRO A 20 2.11 4.91 22.62
CA PRO A 20 2.44 3.84 21.68
C PRO A 20 2.03 2.42 22.12
N GLU A 21 2.16 2.12 23.41
CA GLU A 21 1.85 0.83 24.03
C GLU A 21 0.35 0.50 23.96
N HIS A 22 -0.48 1.53 23.82
CA HIS A 22 -1.93 1.45 23.72
C HIS A 22 -2.47 1.60 22.30
N ARG A 23 -1.59 1.74 21.29
CA ARG A 23 -2.01 1.84 19.88
C ARG A 23 -2.00 0.49 19.19
N ALA A 24 -2.95 0.28 18.30
CA ALA A 24 -2.92 -0.83 17.36
C ALA A 24 -1.99 -0.57 16.16
N GLN A 25 -1.62 0.69 15.93
CA GLN A 25 -0.90 1.11 14.73
C GLN A 25 0.04 2.30 14.95
N ARG A 26 0.91 2.57 13.95
CA ARG A 26 1.83 3.72 13.95
C ARG A 26 1.14 5.03 13.54
N ILE A 27 1.66 6.15 14.01
CA ILE A 27 1.20 7.50 13.62
C ILE A 27 1.28 7.67 12.09
N LEU A 28 0.23 8.26 11.53
CA LEU A 28 0.14 8.56 10.11
C LEU A 28 1.10 9.69 9.75
N ASN A 29 2.08 9.42 8.88
CA ASN A 29 2.89 10.48 8.27
C ASN A 29 2.08 11.24 7.20
N LYS A 30 1.54 12.41 7.57
CA LYS A 30 0.69 13.26 6.70
C LYS A 30 1.43 13.78 5.46
N SER A 31 2.76 13.90 5.48
CA SER A 31 3.51 14.39 4.31
C SER A 31 3.47 13.43 3.11
N ARG A 32 3.13 12.16 3.34
CA ARG A 32 3.00 11.16 2.26
C ARG A 32 1.65 11.21 1.55
N ILE A 33 0.62 11.79 2.17
CA ILE A 33 -0.75 11.75 1.67
C ILE A 33 -0.86 12.47 0.30
N PRO A 34 -0.34 13.69 0.11
CA PRO A 34 -0.51 14.41 -1.16
C PRO A 34 0.08 13.66 -2.35
N LEU A 35 1.21 12.98 -2.15
CA LEU A 35 1.88 12.22 -3.21
C LEU A 35 1.06 10.99 -3.62
N ILE A 36 0.45 10.29 -2.66
CA ILE A 36 -0.40 9.12 -2.95
C ILE A 36 -1.73 9.59 -3.57
N ALA A 37 -2.33 10.68 -3.08
CA ALA A 37 -3.56 11.23 -3.66
C ALA A 37 -3.33 11.68 -5.11
N SER A 38 -2.21 12.35 -5.38
CA SER A 38 -1.82 12.74 -6.74
C SER A 38 -1.60 11.51 -7.65
N TYR A 39 -1.03 10.43 -7.11
CA TYR A 39 -0.91 9.17 -7.85
C TYR A 39 -2.28 8.63 -8.28
N ILE A 40 -3.29 8.65 -7.41
CA ILE A 40 -4.66 8.22 -7.77
C ILE A 40 -5.22 9.13 -8.87
N LEU A 41 -5.20 10.45 -8.64
CA LEU A 41 -5.82 11.44 -9.54
C LEU A 41 -5.16 11.50 -10.92
N ASN A 42 -3.85 11.31 -11.00
CA ASN A 42 -3.13 11.32 -12.28
C ASN A 42 -3.24 10.00 -13.05
N ASN A 43 -3.79 8.95 -12.45
CA ASN A 43 -3.79 7.59 -12.99
C ASN A 43 -5.14 6.89 -12.80
N THR A 44 -6.25 7.61 -12.90
CA THR A 44 -7.61 7.10 -12.56
C THR A 44 -8.01 5.84 -13.32
N GLN A 45 -7.41 5.58 -14.49
CA GLN A 45 -7.71 4.40 -15.30
C GLN A 45 -6.91 3.14 -14.93
N ASP A 46 -5.78 3.28 -14.23
CA ASP A 46 -4.82 2.18 -14.07
C ASP A 46 -3.95 2.25 -12.80
N TYR A 47 -4.30 3.06 -11.80
CA TYR A 47 -3.62 3.02 -10.50
C TYR A 47 -3.86 1.68 -9.80
N VAL A 48 -2.89 1.26 -8.97
CA VAL A 48 -2.97 -0.04 -8.28
C VAL A 48 -2.63 0.12 -6.81
N PHE A 49 -3.49 -0.44 -5.95
CA PHE A 49 -3.21 -0.62 -4.53
C PHE A 49 -3.35 -2.09 -4.12
N SER A 50 -2.56 -2.48 -3.13
CA SER A 50 -2.82 -3.71 -2.38
C SER A 50 -4.10 -3.58 -1.54
N SER A 51 -4.51 -4.65 -0.87
CA SER A 51 -5.66 -4.64 0.04
C SER A 51 -5.44 -3.79 1.28
N VAL A 52 -6.50 -3.18 1.80
CA VAL A 52 -6.50 -2.62 3.17
C VAL A 52 -6.80 -3.74 4.16
N THR A 53 -6.15 -3.72 5.31
CA THR A 53 -6.40 -4.70 6.38
C THR A 53 -7.00 -3.99 7.57
N ALA A 54 -8.10 -4.53 8.10
CA ALA A 54 -8.77 -3.99 9.27
C ALA A 54 -9.29 -5.09 10.21
N SER A 55 -9.44 -4.74 11.48
CA SER A 55 -10.07 -5.56 12.51
C SER A 55 -11.50 -5.09 12.78
N ILE A 56 -12.40 -6.03 13.04
CA ILE A 56 -13.78 -5.78 13.47
C ILE A 56 -13.84 -5.85 14.99
N ASP A 57 -14.01 -4.72 15.65
CA ASP A 57 -14.27 -4.60 17.09
C ASP A 57 -15.76 -4.40 17.32
N GLY A 58 -16.48 -5.50 17.60
CA GLY A 58 -17.92 -5.51 17.87
C GLY A 58 -18.64 -6.76 17.34
N GLU A 59 -19.96 -6.69 17.28
CA GLU A 59 -20.79 -7.82 16.84
C GLU A 59 -20.76 -8.00 15.32
N PHE A 60 -20.68 -9.26 14.89
CA PHE A 60 -20.75 -9.67 13.49
C PHE A 60 -21.39 -11.05 13.37
N GLU A 61 -21.93 -11.33 12.19
CA GLU A 61 -22.51 -12.62 11.82
C GLU A 61 -22.06 -12.98 10.41
N PHE A 62 -21.49 -14.17 10.24
CA PHE A 62 -21.17 -14.70 8.91
C PHE A 62 -22.19 -15.76 8.51
N SER A 63 -22.75 -15.62 7.32
CA SER A 63 -23.73 -16.53 6.74
C SER A 63 -23.24 -17.06 5.39
N PRO A 64 -22.95 -18.37 5.25
CA PRO A 64 -22.56 -18.96 3.97
C PRO A 64 -23.64 -18.76 2.89
N LEU A 65 -23.24 -18.52 1.64
CA LEU A 65 -24.18 -18.41 0.51
C LEU A 65 -24.89 -19.74 0.24
N ASP A 66 -24.12 -20.84 0.26
CA ASP A 66 -24.63 -22.19 0.08
C ASP A 66 -23.91 -23.13 1.05
N LYS A 67 -24.67 -23.82 1.90
CA LYS A 67 -24.13 -24.77 2.89
C LYS A 67 -23.58 -26.06 2.25
N SER A 68 -23.90 -26.32 0.99
CA SER A 68 -23.53 -27.52 0.24
C SER A 68 -22.30 -27.34 -0.66
N PHE A 69 -21.86 -26.10 -0.91
CA PHE A 69 -20.71 -25.80 -1.76
C PHE A 69 -19.45 -25.51 -0.94
N ASP A 70 -19.29 -24.26 -0.49
CA ASP A 70 -18.16 -23.82 0.32
C ASP A 70 -18.67 -22.95 1.47
N ARG A 71 -18.40 -23.40 2.70
CA ARG A 71 -18.81 -22.70 3.92
C ARG A 71 -18.03 -21.42 4.17
N ASN A 72 -16.97 -21.14 3.41
CA ASN A 72 -16.14 -19.95 3.55
C ASN A 72 -16.55 -18.80 2.63
N ILE A 73 -17.52 -19.01 1.73
CA ILE A 73 -18.06 -17.97 0.84
C ILE A 73 -19.46 -17.61 1.33
N GLY A 74 -19.68 -16.33 1.63
CA GLY A 74 -20.86 -15.90 2.37
C GLY A 74 -21.01 -14.40 2.49
N ASN A 75 -22.09 -14.02 3.17
CA ASN A 75 -22.34 -12.65 3.58
C ASN A 75 -21.87 -12.45 5.02
N LEU A 76 -21.00 -11.47 5.21
CA LEU A 76 -20.62 -10.96 6.52
C LEU A 76 -21.50 -9.76 6.85
N LYS A 77 -22.26 -9.86 7.95
CA LYS A 77 -22.98 -8.74 8.54
C LYS A 77 -22.18 -8.25 9.74
N VAL A 78 -22.02 -6.94 9.85
CA VAL A 78 -21.32 -6.29 10.97
C VAL A 78 -22.28 -5.27 11.55
N SER A 79 -22.42 -5.24 12.88
CA SER A 79 -23.25 -4.23 13.54
C SER A 79 -22.72 -2.82 13.22
N MET A 80 -23.62 -1.85 13.08
CA MET A 80 -23.25 -0.44 12.86
C MET A 80 -22.57 0.19 14.08
N ASP A 81 -22.76 -0.39 15.27
CA ASP A 81 -22.07 0.02 16.49
C ASP A 81 -20.63 -0.52 16.57
N SER A 82 -20.27 -1.48 15.70
CA SER A 82 -18.93 -2.05 15.62
C SER A 82 -17.95 -1.07 14.98
N ARG A 83 -16.68 -1.17 15.38
CA ARG A 83 -15.59 -0.35 14.86
C ARG A 83 -14.75 -1.16 13.89
N LEU A 84 -14.46 -0.58 12.71
CA LEU A 84 -13.52 -1.15 11.75
C LEU A 84 -12.17 -0.43 11.89
N LEU A 85 -11.24 -1.07 12.60
CA LEU A 85 -9.94 -0.51 12.94
C LEU A 85 -8.90 -0.89 11.90
N ILE A 86 -8.30 0.07 11.20
CA ILE A 86 -7.27 -0.21 10.19
C ILE A 86 -5.99 -0.73 10.88
N ASN A 87 -5.50 -1.89 10.46
CA ASN A 87 -4.18 -2.41 10.88
C ASN A 87 -3.09 -2.08 9.85
N ASP A 88 -3.41 -2.14 8.55
CA ASP A 88 -2.52 -1.72 7.48
C ASP A 88 -3.28 -1.01 6.35
N GLY A 89 -2.62 -0.04 5.73
CA GLY A 89 -3.19 0.76 4.64
C GLY A 89 -3.72 2.13 5.05
N GLN A 90 -3.39 2.63 6.25
CA GLN A 90 -3.82 3.96 6.71
C GLN A 90 -3.48 5.11 5.74
N HIS A 91 -2.28 5.10 5.14
CA HIS A 91 -1.86 6.10 4.15
C HIS A 91 -2.70 6.03 2.88
N ARG A 92 -3.10 4.81 2.48
CA ARG A 92 -3.94 4.59 1.30
C ARG A 92 -5.35 5.07 1.56
N ARG A 93 -5.98 4.70 2.68
CA ARG A 93 -7.30 5.21 3.08
C ARG A 93 -7.31 6.74 3.14
N ALA A 94 -6.32 7.36 3.80
CA ALA A 94 -6.25 8.81 3.91
C ALA A 94 -6.04 9.51 2.55
N ALA A 95 -5.23 8.92 1.67
CA ALA A 95 -5.05 9.47 0.32
C ALA A 95 -6.29 9.30 -0.57
N ILE A 96 -7.02 8.19 -0.42
CA ILE A 96 -8.31 7.97 -1.08
C ILE A 96 -9.32 9.03 -0.61
N GLU A 97 -9.37 9.30 0.70
CA GLU A 97 -10.23 10.35 1.24
C GLU A 97 -9.89 11.74 0.66
N GLU A 98 -8.61 12.10 0.56
CA GLU A 98 -8.22 13.36 -0.09
C GLU A 98 -8.53 13.38 -1.60
N ALA A 99 -8.32 12.26 -2.31
CA ALA A 99 -8.64 12.16 -3.72
C ALA A 99 -10.15 12.31 -3.98
N LEU A 100 -11.00 11.73 -3.12
CA LEU A 100 -12.47 11.83 -3.21
C LEU A 100 -12.99 13.26 -3.03
N LYS A 101 -12.26 14.13 -2.33
CA LYS A 101 -12.63 15.56 -2.23
C LYS A 101 -12.47 16.29 -3.57
N VAL A 102 -11.53 15.84 -4.40
CA VAL A 102 -11.23 16.43 -5.71
C VAL A 102 -12.06 15.77 -6.82
N ALA A 103 -12.17 14.44 -6.77
CA ALA A 103 -12.85 13.61 -7.76
C ALA A 103 -13.84 12.65 -7.04
N PRO A 104 -15.05 13.12 -6.69
CA PRO A 104 -16.05 12.31 -5.97
C PRO A 104 -16.48 11.04 -6.71
N GLU A 105 -16.38 11.02 -8.04
CA GLU A 105 -16.69 9.88 -8.90
C GLU A 105 -15.83 8.63 -8.60
N LEU A 106 -14.63 8.81 -8.02
CA LEU A 106 -13.79 7.70 -7.56
C LEU A 106 -14.49 6.88 -6.45
N GLY A 107 -15.56 7.40 -5.85
CA GLY A 107 -16.31 6.76 -4.77
C GLY A 107 -16.95 5.42 -5.15
N GLU A 108 -17.24 5.21 -6.43
CA GLU A 108 -17.81 3.99 -7.00
C GLU A 108 -16.76 2.91 -7.29
N GLU A 109 -15.48 3.30 -7.37
CA GLU A 109 -14.39 2.35 -7.50
C GLU A 109 -14.24 1.53 -6.23
N THR A 110 -13.56 0.39 -6.33
CA THR A 110 -13.50 -0.56 -5.22
C THR A 110 -12.08 -1.03 -4.94
N ILE A 111 -11.82 -1.33 -3.67
CA ILE A 111 -10.55 -1.88 -3.19
C ILE A 111 -10.79 -3.17 -2.41
N SER A 112 -9.81 -4.06 -2.46
CA SER A 112 -9.83 -5.27 -1.64
C SER A 112 -9.63 -4.92 -0.17
N VAL A 113 -10.40 -5.58 0.71
CA VAL A 113 -10.30 -5.42 2.16
C VAL A 113 -10.20 -6.79 2.79
N VAL A 114 -9.21 -6.97 3.67
CA VAL A 114 -9.05 -8.15 4.53
C VAL A 114 -9.54 -7.78 5.92
N LEU A 115 -10.53 -8.50 6.42
CA LEU A 115 -11.10 -8.29 7.75
C LEU A 115 -10.65 -9.39 8.70
N PHE A 116 -10.17 -8.98 9.86
CA PHE A 116 -9.89 -9.85 11.00
C PHE A 116 -10.96 -9.63 12.08
N ILE A 117 -11.30 -10.67 12.82
CA ILE A 117 -12.10 -10.53 14.03
C ILE A 117 -11.17 -9.97 15.11
N ASP A 118 -11.53 -8.83 15.71
CA ASP A 118 -10.73 -8.28 16.80
C ASP A 118 -10.97 -9.10 18.08
N GLU A 119 -9.87 -9.50 18.71
CA GLU A 119 -9.87 -10.16 20.02
C GLU A 119 -9.25 -9.25 21.08
N GLY A 120 -9.09 -7.96 20.75
CA GLY A 120 -8.55 -6.90 21.59
C GLY A 120 -7.20 -6.37 21.12
N LEU A 121 -6.78 -5.25 21.73
CA LEU A 121 -5.58 -4.49 21.39
C LEU A 121 -4.34 -5.35 21.13
N LYS A 122 -4.07 -6.34 21.99
CA LYS A 122 -2.89 -7.21 21.88
C LYS A 122 -2.88 -8.01 20.57
N ARG A 123 -4.04 -8.49 20.12
CA ARG A 123 -4.16 -9.21 18.85
C ARG A 123 -3.96 -8.26 17.68
N SER A 124 -4.55 -7.08 17.73
CA SER A 124 -4.39 -6.03 16.72
C SER A 124 -2.93 -5.58 16.56
N GLN A 125 -2.21 -5.40 17.67
CA GLN A 125 -0.76 -5.14 17.68
C GLN A 125 0.06 -6.27 17.06
N GLN A 126 -0.29 -7.54 17.35
CA GLN A 126 0.37 -8.68 16.75
C GLN A 126 0.12 -8.75 15.23
N ILE A 127 -1.10 -8.50 14.78
CA ILE A 127 -1.44 -8.41 13.35
C ILE A 127 -0.58 -7.32 12.68
N PHE A 128 -0.48 -6.13 13.28
CA PHE A 128 0.40 -5.08 12.76
C PHE A 128 1.86 -5.54 12.66
N ALA A 129 2.38 -6.20 13.71
CA ALA A 129 3.74 -6.72 13.70
C ALA A 129 3.94 -7.77 12.60
N ASP A 130 3.03 -8.73 12.45
CA ASP A 130 3.12 -9.81 11.46
C ASP A 130 3.07 -9.29 10.02
N LEU A 131 2.20 -8.30 9.75
CA LEU A 131 2.09 -7.66 8.43
C LEU A 131 3.37 -6.93 8.02
N ASN A 132 4.12 -6.38 8.98
CA ASN A 132 5.31 -5.58 8.69
C ASN A 132 6.62 -6.36 8.83
N LYS A 133 6.69 -7.37 9.70
CA LYS A 133 7.93 -8.11 10.03
C LYS A 133 8.54 -8.83 8.83
N HIS A 134 7.70 -9.36 7.94
CA HIS A 134 8.14 -10.13 6.78
C HIS A 134 8.09 -9.34 5.46
N ALA A 135 7.70 -8.06 5.50
CA ALA A 135 7.69 -7.22 4.32
C ALA A 135 9.12 -6.96 3.82
N VAL A 136 9.49 -7.58 2.71
CA VAL A 136 10.77 -7.33 2.03
C VAL A 136 10.58 -6.18 1.06
N ASN A 137 11.29 -5.08 1.30
CA ASN A 137 11.28 -3.96 0.37
C ASN A 137 11.98 -4.36 -0.93
N VAL A 138 11.32 -4.07 -2.05
CA VAL A 138 11.94 -4.15 -3.37
C VAL A 138 13.07 -3.13 -3.44
N SER A 139 14.17 -3.49 -4.11
CA SER A 139 15.29 -2.56 -4.28
C SER A 139 14.87 -1.35 -5.10
N LYS A 140 15.47 -0.18 -4.83
CA LYS A 140 15.26 1.02 -5.64
C LYS A 140 15.52 0.76 -7.13
N SER A 141 16.59 0.01 -7.43
CA SER A 141 16.98 -0.33 -8.80
C SER A 141 15.88 -1.10 -9.54
N ILE A 142 15.29 -2.13 -8.93
CA ILE A 142 14.16 -2.86 -9.52
C ILE A 142 12.93 -1.95 -9.68
N GLY A 143 12.64 -1.11 -8.68
CA GLY A 143 11.56 -0.13 -8.77
C GLY A 143 11.70 0.76 -10.01
N ILE A 144 12.87 1.36 -10.21
CA ILE A 144 13.17 2.21 -11.38
C ILE A 144 13.12 1.41 -12.69
N LEU A 145 13.62 0.17 -12.69
CA LEU A 145 13.64 -0.68 -13.87
C LEU A 145 12.22 -0.92 -14.42
N TYR A 146 11.26 -1.17 -13.52
CA TYR A 146 9.87 -1.47 -13.90
C TYR A 146 8.98 -0.23 -14.01
N ASP A 147 9.34 0.87 -13.36
CA ASP A 147 8.57 2.11 -13.42
C ASP A 147 8.60 2.71 -14.84
N SER A 148 7.43 2.70 -15.49
CA SER A 148 7.23 3.27 -16.83
C SER A 148 6.32 4.50 -16.80
N ARG A 149 6.12 5.08 -15.61
CA ARG A 149 5.36 6.31 -15.39
C ARG A 149 6.26 7.47 -14.99
N ASP A 150 7.34 7.20 -14.25
CA ASP A 150 8.34 8.23 -13.90
C ASP A 150 9.18 8.62 -15.14
N PRO A 151 9.08 9.87 -15.63
CA PRO A 151 9.87 10.33 -16.78
C PRO A 151 11.38 10.17 -16.56
N VAL A 152 11.86 10.34 -15.33
CA VAL A 152 13.29 10.19 -15.02
C VAL A 152 13.72 8.74 -15.12
N ALA A 153 12.89 7.80 -14.65
CA ALA A 153 13.14 6.38 -14.81
C ALA A 153 13.16 5.97 -16.29
N MET A 154 12.24 6.53 -17.10
CA MET A 154 12.23 6.30 -18.56
C MET A 154 13.49 6.82 -19.24
N ILE A 155 13.91 8.06 -18.95
CA ILE A 155 15.16 8.65 -19.50
C ILE A 155 16.37 7.81 -19.09
N THR A 156 16.45 7.44 -17.80
CA THR A 156 17.55 6.62 -17.29
C THR A 156 17.62 5.28 -18.03
N LYS A 157 16.49 4.61 -18.25
CA LYS A 157 16.44 3.36 -19.02
C LYS A 157 16.89 3.55 -20.48
N SER A 158 16.43 4.61 -21.14
CA SER A 158 16.87 4.92 -22.51
C SER A 158 18.38 5.17 -22.59
N LEU A 159 18.92 5.96 -21.66
CA LEU A 159 20.36 6.23 -21.57
C LEU A 159 21.19 4.94 -21.41
N LEU A 160 20.72 4.02 -20.57
CA LEU A 160 21.35 2.71 -20.40
C LEU A 160 21.32 1.89 -21.69
N GLU A 161 20.22 1.90 -22.43
CA GLU A 161 20.08 1.10 -23.65
C GLU A 161 20.88 1.66 -24.82
N GLU A 162 21.00 2.99 -24.92
CA GLU A 162 21.78 3.68 -25.97
C GLU A 162 23.30 3.59 -25.73
N ASN A 163 23.75 3.52 -24.47
CA ASN A 163 25.16 3.46 -24.12
C ASN A 163 25.62 2.04 -23.76
N LYS A 164 26.37 1.40 -24.67
CA LYS A 164 26.90 0.03 -24.48
C LYS A 164 27.71 -0.17 -23.19
N TYR A 165 28.40 0.88 -22.69
CA TYR A 165 29.17 0.79 -21.46
C TYR A 165 28.27 0.85 -20.23
N LEU A 166 27.31 1.78 -20.19
CA LEU A 166 26.33 1.85 -19.11
C LEU A 166 25.49 0.57 -19.05
N LYS A 167 25.04 0.06 -20.21
CA LYS A 167 24.33 -1.22 -20.29
C LYS A 167 25.12 -2.36 -19.65
N ARG A 168 26.42 -2.45 -19.95
CA ARG A 168 27.30 -3.53 -19.49
C ARG A 168 27.67 -3.40 -18.01
N PHE A 169 28.01 -2.18 -17.57
CA PHE A 169 28.61 -1.94 -16.25
C PHE A 169 27.61 -1.44 -15.19
N THR A 170 26.31 -1.43 -15.48
CA THR A 170 25.29 -1.13 -14.49
C THR A 170 24.67 -2.43 -13.93
N ASP A 171 24.55 -2.49 -12.61
CA ASP A 171 23.70 -3.45 -11.90
C ASP A 171 22.27 -2.91 -11.83
N LYS A 172 21.32 -3.64 -12.42
CA LYS A 172 19.91 -3.21 -12.53
C LYS A 172 19.04 -3.66 -11.37
N GLU A 173 19.56 -4.52 -10.48
CA GLU A 173 18.76 -5.22 -9.48
C GLU A 173 19.18 -4.89 -8.06
N ASN A 174 20.48 -4.87 -7.79
CA ASN A 174 20.97 -4.76 -6.43
C ASN A 174 20.96 -3.30 -5.93
N PRO A 175 20.73 -3.09 -4.62
CA PRO A 175 20.82 -1.76 -4.02
C PRO A 175 22.27 -1.27 -3.89
N SER A 176 23.24 -2.20 -3.93
CA SER A 176 24.67 -1.92 -3.81
C SER A 176 25.48 -2.95 -4.59
N LEU A 177 26.70 -2.59 -4.99
CA LEU A 177 27.62 -3.50 -5.65
C LEU A 177 28.33 -4.40 -4.64
N SER A 178 28.42 -5.69 -4.93
CA SER A 178 29.20 -6.63 -4.10
C SER A 178 30.71 -6.39 -4.28
N LYS A 179 31.51 -6.83 -3.28
CA LYS A 179 32.97 -6.64 -3.25
C LYS A 179 33.69 -7.14 -4.52
N PHE A 180 33.16 -8.16 -5.17
CA PHE A 180 33.72 -8.78 -6.37
C PHE A 180 32.85 -8.55 -7.61
N SER A 181 31.94 -7.57 -7.57
CA SER A 181 31.10 -7.24 -8.72
C SER A 181 31.95 -6.69 -9.86
N SER A 182 31.65 -7.13 -11.08
CA SER A 182 32.23 -6.58 -12.32
C SER A 182 31.49 -5.32 -12.81
N LYS A 183 30.48 -4.87 -12.06
CA LYS A 183 29.71 -3.65 -12.34
C LYS A 183 30.37 -2.44 -11.68
N LEU A 184 30.11 -1.26 -12.23
CA LEU A 184 30.63 0.03 -11.77
C LEU A 184 29.54 0.91 -11.15
N PHE A 185 28.29 0.75 -11.57
CA PHE A 185 27.16 1.56 -11.11
C PHE A 185 25.97 0.68 -10.71
N THR A 186 25.10 1.19 -9.84
CA THR A 186 23.73 0.67 -9.71
C THR A 186 22.78 1.56 -10.52
N LEU A 187 21.69 0.97 -11.00
CA LEU A 187 20.65 1.71 -11.72
C LEU A 187 20.08 2.85 -10.87
N SER A 188 19.93 2.64 -9.55
CA SER A 188 19.50 3.69 -8.64
C SER A 188 20.44 4.90 -8.62
N SER A 189 21.77 4.69 -8.64
CA SER A 189 22.73 5.79 -8.65
C SER A 189 22.74 6.58 -9.96
N ILE A 190 22.55 5.90 -11.10
CA ILE A 190 22.40 6.59 -12.38
C ILE A 190 21.11 7.43 -12.37
N ASN A 191 20.00 6.83 -11.94
CA ASN A 191 18.72 7.54 -11.88
C ASN A 191 18.75 8.77 -10.97
N GLU A 192 19.42 8.68 -9.81
CA GLU A 192 19.62 9.82 -8.91
C GLU A 192 20.46 10.93 -9.56
N THR A 193 21.40 10.59 -10.45
CA THR A 193 22.18 11.57 -11.22
C THR A 193 21.33 12.24 -12.31
N THR A 194 20.44 11.51 -12.97
CA THR A 194 19.51 12.06 -13.98
C THR A 194 18.48 13.04 -13.39
N LYS A 195 18.23 13.01 -12.08
CA LYS A 195 17.28 13.91 -11.41
C LYS A 195 17.79 15.35 -11.24
N ASN A 196 19.11 15.55 -11.29
CA ASN A 196 19.77 16.84 -11.05
C ASN A 196 20.34 17.42 -12.34
#